data_AF-A0A928YF38-F1
#
_entry.id   AF-A0A928YF38-F1
#
_cell.length_a   1.000
_cell.length_b   1.000
_cell.length_c   1.000
_cell.angle_alpha   90.00
_cell.angle_beta   90.00
_cell.angle_gamma   90.00
#
_symmetry.space_group_name_H-M   'P 1'
#
loop_
_entity.id
_entity.type
_entity.pdbx_description
1 polymer ?
#
loop_
_entity_poly.entity_id
_entity_poly.type
_entity_poly.pdbx_seq_one_letter_code
_entity_poly.pdbx_strand_id
1 'polypeptide(L)'
;MTLELSKVKRNIQDHLQEGMLLVVGTGLSIAEGIPSMGQLADYLKKEIPLKLATAPDPAWNQIVSALDAGDHLEAAMGKVTLKPTTVEKIIAATAELISSAEQEVFSQVLTGTRVLPFTSFVKHLFKAGKKFHLITPNYDRLIEFATEAAEIGVDSRFFGYLLGRSNPKRSADSHRESCFTRKNPAFRPLPCLCVHKPHGSLDWFDVSGRLVRLPINIDKIPVIITPGASKYRESFRCAFDEQRTSGNRAATNATRLMFIGYGFNDDHLEQYLCPGLKLTKPTIILAKELTDNAKKVIENSKGIDVIALCTVSKTDLRTRIVTSNREELIVNEQFWNLEGFNKGVI
;
A
#
# COMPACT_ATOMS: atom_id res chain seq x y z
N MET A 1 -8.88 -0.93 -33.39
CA MET A 1 -8.69 -2.38 -33.64
C MET A 1 -9.26 -3.06 -32.40
N THR A 2 -10.11 -4.07 -32.53
CA THR A 2 -10.73 -4.71 -31.37
C THR A 2 -9.67 -5.24 -30.39
N LEU A 3 -9.85 -5.00 -29.08
CA LEU A 3 -8.95 -5.56 -28.06
C LEU A 3 -8.94 -7.09 -28.15
N GLU A 4 -7.77 -7.67 -28.35
CA GLU A 4 -7.58 -9.11 -28.30
C GLU A 4 -6.89 -9.50 -26.99
N LEU A 5 -7.45 -10.47 -26.25
CA LEU A 5 -6.95 -10.85 -24.94
C LEU A 5 -5.47 -11.26 -24.95
N SER A 6 -5.03 -11.99 -25.99
CA SER A 6 -3.64 -12.43 -26.14
C SER A 6 -2.67 -11.24 -26.17
N LYS A 7 -3.04 -10.18 -26.90
CA LYS A 7 -2.28 -8.93 -27.03
C LYS A 7 -2.28 -8.15 -25.72
N VAL A 8 -3.42 -8.06 -25.03
CA VAL A 8 -3.49 -7.41 -23.71
C VAL A 8 -2.57 -8.12 -22.73
N LYS A 9 -2.63 -9.45 -22.64
CA LYS A 9 -1.77 -10.22 -21.73
C LYS A 9 -0.29 -9.97 -22.01
N ARG A 10 0.11 -9.98 -23.29
CA ARG A 10 1.49 -9.66 -23.69
C ARG A 10 1.88 -8.25 -23.28
N ASN A 11 1.05 -7.25 -23.55
CA ASN A 11 1.32 -5.86 -23.12
C ASN A 11 1.50 -5.76 -21.60
N ILE A 12 0.67 -6.48 -20.83
CA ILE A 12 0.78 -6.53 -19.38
C ILE A 12 2.10 -7.19 -18.96
N GLN A 13 2.47 -8.33 -19.54
CA GLN A 13 3.73 -9.01 -19.25
C GLN A 13 4.94 -8.13 -19.58
N ASP A 14 4.93 -7.45 -20.72
CA ASP A 14 5.99 -6.53 -21.15
C ASP A 14 6.10 -5.29 -20.24
N HIS A 15 5.02 -4.96 -19.51
CA HIS A 15 5.01 -3.89 -18.53
C HIS A 15 5.76 -4.26 -17.23
N LEU A 16 5.79 -5.54 -16.87
CA LEU A 16 6.39 -6.06 -15.64
C LEU A 16 7.92 -6.18 -15.76
N GLN A 17 8.59 -5.03 -15.91
CA GLN A 17 10.04 -4.93 -16.08
C GLN A 17 10.66 -3.91 -15.12
N GLU A 18 11.98 -3.98 -14.93
CA GLU A 18 12.73 -3.01 -14.13
C GLU A 18 12.44 -1.56 -14.57
N GLY A 19 12.36 -0.64 -13.60
CA GLY A 19 11.90 0.74 -13.81
C GLY A 19 10.39 0.94 -13.55
N MET A 20 9.63 -0.12 -13.31
CA MET A 20 8.25 -0.04 -12.82
C MET A 20 8.21 0.35 -11.33
N LEU A 21 7.29 1.27 -10.99
CA LEU A 21 6.90 1.57 -9.61
C LEU A 21 5.55 0.92 -9.30
N LEU A 22 5.50 0.20 -8.18
CA LEU A 22 4.27 -0.33 -7.60
C LEU A 22 3.63 0.70 -6.66
N VAL A 23 2.32 0.84 -6.73
CA VAL A 23 1.51 1.60 -5.78
C VAL A 23 0.43 0.68 -5.26
N VAL A 24 0.50 0.31 -3.99
CA VAL A 24 -0.38 -0.70 -3.41
C VAL A 24 -1.23 -0.07 -2.32
N GLY A 25 -2.55 -0.08 -2.51
CA GLY A 25 -3.51 0.41 -1.53
C GLY A 25 -4.12 -0.68 -0.66
N THR A 26 -5.07 -0.29 0.18
CA THR A 26 -5.72 -1.17 1.16
C THR A 26 -6.48 -2.33 0.50
N GLY A 27 -6.88 -2.21 -0.77
CA GLY A 27 -7.60 -3.26 -1.49
C GLY A 27 -6.82 -4.58 -1.58
N LEU A 28 -5.48 -4.54 -1.61
CA LEU A 28 -4.66 -5.75 -1.52
C LEU A 28 -4.83 -6.42 -0.14
N SER A 29 -4.61 -5.66 0.93
CA SER A 29 -4.70 -6.15 2.31
C SER A 29 -6.10 -6.65 2.67
N ILE A 30 -7.15 -5.98 2.17
CA ILE A 30 -8.56 -6.38 2.37
C ILE A 30 -8.83 -7.76 1.76
N ALA A 31 -8.31 -8.03 0.56
CA ALA A 31 -8.44 -9.34 -0.06
C ALA A 31 -7.78 -10.44 0.78
N GLU A 32 -6.78 -10.07 1.60
CA GLU A 32 -6.09 -11.00 2.47
C GLU A 32 -6.73 -11.15 3.88
N GLY A 33 -7.79 -10.39 4.19
CA GLY A 33 -8.51 -10.45 5.47
C GLY A 33 -8.23 -9.29 6.42
N ILE A 34 -7.48 -8.28 6.00
CA ILE A 34 -7.31 -7.05 6.79
C ILE A 34 -8.60 -6.21 6.74
N PRO A 35 -9.08 -5.65 7.86
CA PRO A 35 -10.31 -4.85 7.89
C PRO A 35 -10.26 -3.65 6.94
N SER A 36 -11.35 -3.45 6.21
CA SER A 36 -11.56 -2.28 5.36
C SER A 36 -11.79 -1.00 6.19
N MET A 37 -11.69 0.17 5.54
CA MET A 37 -11.98 1.45 6.19
C MET A 37 -13.41 1.56 6.74
N GLY A 38 -14.38 0.90 6.12
CA GLY A 38 -15.75 0.81 6.64
C GLY A 38 -15.82 -0.02 7.92
N GLN A 39 -15.18 -1.20 7.93
CA GLN A 39 -15.11 -2.04 9.13
C GLN A 39 -14.33 -1.35 10.26
N LEU A 40 -13.30 -0.58 9.93
CA LEU A 40 -12.58 0.25 10.90
C LEU A 40 -13.51 1.33 11.49
N ALA A 41 -14.30 2.02 10.66
CA ALA A 41 -15.26 3.01 11.15
C ALA A 41 -16.27 2.37 12.12
N ASP A 42 -16.84 1.22 11.75
CA ASP A 42 -17.78 0.48 12.61
C ASP A 42 -17.16 0.03 13.93
N TYR A 43 -15.90 -0.43 13.90
CA TYR A 43 -15.15 -0.81 15.09
C TYR A 43 -14.89 0.41 15.99
N LEU A 44 -14.42 1.52 15.43
CA LEU A 44 -14.15 2.74 16.20
C LEU A 44 -15.43 3.31 16.83
N LYS A 45 -16.58 3.25 16.14
CA LYS A 45 -17.88 3.66 16.69
C LYS A 45 -18.24 2.90 17.98
N LYS A 46 -17.81 1.64 18.11
CA LYS A 46 -18.05 0.80 19.29
C LYS A 46 -17.00 1.03 20.38
N GLU A 47 -15.73 1.06 20.00
CA GLU A 47 -14.61 1.08 20.95
C GLU A 47 -14.32 2.45 21.56
N ILE A 48 -14.39 3.52 20.77
CA ILE A 48 -13.97 4.85 21.23
C ILE A 48 -14.87 5.39 22.35
N PRO A 49 -16.21 5.26 22.32
CA PRO A 49 -17.05 5.66 23.45
C PRO A 49 -16.65 4.99 24.77
N LEU A 50 -16.30 3.70 24.75
CA LEU A 50 -15.83 2.96 25.94
C LEU A 50 -14.51 3.55 26.47
N LYS A 51 -13.56 3.80 25.57
CA LYS A 51 -12.26 4.39 25.92
C LYS A 51 -12.38 5.87 26.35
N LEU A 52 -13.49 6.56 26.05
CA LEU A 52 -13.75 7.95 26.43
C LEU A 52 -14.60 8.12 27.70
N ALA A 53 -15.05 7.04 28.35
CA ALA A 53 -15.96 7.08 29.50
C ALA A 53 -15.47 8.01 30.65
N THR A 54 -14.17 8.01 30.93
CA THR A 54 -13.56 8.83 32.00
C THR A 54 -13.09 10.20 31.55
N ALA A 55 -12.99 10.44 30.24
CA ALA A 55 -12.54 11.70 29.67
C ALA A 55 -13.27 11.96 28.33
N PRO A 56 -14.52 12.44 28.38
CA PRO A 56 -15.36 12.58 27.19
C PRO A 56 -14.80 13.59 26.18
N ASP A 57 -15.05 13.32 24.91
CA ASP A 57 -14.79 14.23 23.81
C ASP A 57 -16.07 14.37 22.94
N PRO A 58 -16.85 15.45 23.14
CA PRO A 58 -18.10 15.66 22.39
C PRO A 58 -17.91 15.70 20.87
N ALA A 59 -16.71 16.03 20.39
CA ALA A 59 -16.39 16.02 18.97
C ALA A 59 -16.51 14.61 18.36
N TRP A 60 -16.32 13.55 19.15
CA TRP A 60 -16.53 12.18 18.68
C TRP A 60 -17.98 11.92 18.26
N ASN A 61 -18.97 12.46 18.99
CA ASN A 61 -20.38 12.28 18.65
C ASN A 61 -20.71 12.91 17.29
N GLN A 62 -20.07 14.03 16.94
CA GLN A 62 -20.24 14.67 15.64
C GLN A 62 -19.65 13.81 14.52
N ILE A 63 -18.51 13.15 14.75
CA ILE A 63 -17.94 12.17 13.80
C ILE A 63 -18.91 11.01 13.60
N VAL A 64 -19.48 10.47 14.68
CA VAL A 64 -20.48 9.39 14.61
C VAL A 64 -21.67 9.81 13.76
N SER A 65 -22.23 11.00 13.99
CA SER A 65 -23.34 11.52 13.19
C SER A 65 -22.97 11.73 11.71
N ALA A 66 -21.75 12.18 11.43
CA ALA A 66 -21.25 12.35 10.07
C ALA A 66 -21.11 11.01 9.33
N LEU A 67 -20.57 9.99 10.01
CA LEU A 67 -20.50 8.61 9.50
C LEU A 67 -21.91 8.04 9.24
N ASP A 68 -22.86 8.25 10.15
CA ASP A 68 -24.25 7.82 10.00
C ASP A 68 -24.97 8.53 8.85
N ALA A 69 -24.55 9.75 8.52
CA ALA A 69 -25.03 10.50 7.36
C ALA A 69 -24.40 10.06 6.03
N GLY A 70 -23.45 9.10 6.05
CA GLY A 70 -22.84 8.51 4.86
C GLY A 70 -21.46 9.07 4.50
N ASP A 71 -20.85 9.92 5.33
CA ASP A 71 -19.45 10.29 5.13
C ASP A 71 -18.53 9.08 5.31
N HIS A 72 -17.45 9.03 4.54
CA HIS A 72 -16.34 8.12 4.83
C HIS A 72 -15.51 8.64 6.01
N LEU A 73 -14.75 7.73 6.65
CA LEU A 73 -14.01 8.00 7.89
C LEU A 73 -13.12 9.25 7.80
N GLU A 74 -12.40 9.42 6.70
CA GLU A 74 -11.54 10.58 6.50
C GLU A 74 -12.29 11.90 6.40
N ALA A 75 -13.41 11.96 5.66
CA ALA A 75 -14.25 13.15 5.58
C ALA A 75 -14.88 13.48 6.94
N ALA A 76 -15.41 12.48 7.64
CA ALA A 76 -16.02 12.68 8.96
C ALA A 76 -15.00 13.23 9.98
N MET A 77 -13.79 12.66 10.00
CA MET A 77 -12.73 13.12 10.91
C MET A 77 -12.13 14.48 10.52
N GLY A 78 -12.18 14.86 9.24
CA GLY A 78 -11.73 16.16 8.76
C GLY A 78 -12.63 17.34 9.16
N LYS A 79 -13.90 17.08 9.52
CA LYS A 79 -14.90 18.10 9.87
C LYS A 79 -14.76 18.64 11.30
N VAL A 80 -14.05 17.94 12.17
CA VAL A 80 -13.95 18.29 13.61
C VAL A 80 -12.52 18.33 14.09
N THR A 81 -12.30 19.02 15.21
CA THR A 81 -11.01 19.00 15.91
C THR A 81 -11.15 18.13 17.16
N LEU A 82 -10.46 17.00 17.17
CA LEU A 82 -10.43 16.06 18.29
C LEU A 82 -9.42 16.48 19.36
N LYS A 83 -9.64 16.07 20.61
CA LYS A 83 -8.59 16.20 21.64
C LYS A 83 -7.42 15.28 21.30
N PRO A 84 -6.16 15.66 21.59
CA PRO A 84 -4.98 14.81 21.36
C PRO A 84 -5.13 13.41 22.00
N THR A 85 -5.68 13.33 23.21
CA THR A 85 -5.94 12.07 23.91
C THR A 85 -6.97 11.18 23.20
N THR A 86 -7.93 11.77 22.48
CA THR A 86 -8.91 11.02 21.67
C THR A 86 -8.25 10.47 20.41
N VAL A 87 -7.40 11.29 19.77
CA VAL A 87 -6.61 10.86 18.61
C VAL A 87 -5.69 9.68 18.97
N GLU A 88 -5.00 9.73 20.11
CA GLU A 88 -4.18 8.61 20.59
C GLU A 88 -4.99 7.33 20.78
N LYS A 89 -6.21 7.42 21.36
CA LYS A 89 -7.11 6.27 21.53
C LYS A 89 -7.57 5.69 20.18
N ILE A 90 -7.84 6.54 19.19
CA ILE A 90 -8.19 6.12 17.82
C ILE A 90 -7.03 5.41 17.15
N ILE A 91 -5.81 5.94 17.27
CA ILE A 91 -4.62 5.30 16.70
C ILE A 91 -4.39 3.94 17.37
N ALA A 92 -4.47 3.88 18.70
CA ALA A 92 -4.31 2.62 19.44
C ALA A 92 -5.34 1.57 19.02
N ALA A 93 -6.63 1.94 18.96
CA ALA A 93 -7.70 1.05 18.52
C ALA A 93 -7.53 0.61 17.04
N THR A 94 -7.12 1.53 16.17
CA THR A 94 -6.83 1.21 14.75
C THR A 94 -5.69 0.21 14.64
N ALA A 95 -4.60 0.43 15.38
CA ALA A 95 -3.45 -0.47 15.41
C ALA A 95 -3.83 -1.85 15.96
N GLU A 96 -4.61 -1.91 17.03
CA GLU A 96 -5.11 -3.14 17.65
C GLU A 96 -5.92 -3.98 16.66
N LEU A 97 -6.89 -3.36 15.98
CA LEU A 97 -7.74 -4.03 14.99
C LEU A 97 -6.93 -4.63 13.83
N ILE A 98 -6.03 -3.83 13.25
CA ILE A 98 -5.27 -4.24 12.05
C ILE A 98 -4.18 -5.24 12.42
N SER A 99 -3.47 -5.05 13.53
CA SER A 99 -2.43 -5.98 13.98
C SER A 99 -2.99 -7.35 14.33
N SER A 100 -4.19 -7.42 14.93
CA SER A 100 -4.86 -8.69 15.23
C SER A 100 -5.17 -9.48 13.96
N ALA A 101 -5.70 -8.79 12.93
CA ALA A 101 -5.97 -9.43 11.63
C ALA A 101 -4.68 -9.83 10.90
N GLU A 102 -3.65 -8.98 10.94
CA GLU A 102 -2.34 -9.27 10.34
C GLU A 102 -1.68 -10.50 10.97
N GLN A 103 -1.74 -10.64 12.29
CA GLN A 103 -1.17 -11.80 13.01
C GLN A 103 -1.82 -13.12 12.58
N GLU A 104 -3.13 -13.14 12.36
CA GLU A 104 -3.83 -14.31 11.85
C GLU A 104 -3.32 -14.70 10.46
N VAL A 105 -3.14 -13.72 9.56
CA VAL A 105 -2.58 -13.97 8.23
C VAL A 105 -1.13 -14.47 8.31
N PHE A 106 -0.29 -13.86 9.14
CA PHE A 106 1.09 -14.29 9.34
C PHE A 106 1.17 -15.72 9.86
N SER A 107 0.35 -16.07 10.86
CA SER A 107 0.25 -17.41 11.41
C SER A 107 -0.03 -18.44 10.31
N GLN A 108 -1.06 -18.21 9.49
CA GLN A 108 -1.45 -19.11 8.40
C GLN A 108 -0.35 -19.31 7.35
N VAL A 109 0.41 -18.26 7.04
CA VAL A 109 1.51 -18.38 6.06
C VAL A 109 2.71 -19.10 6.67
N LEU A 110 3.05 -18.82 7.93
CA LEU A 110 4.16 -19.48 8.64
C LEU A 110 3.88 -20.98 8.86
N THR A 111 2.64 -21.36 9.12
CA THR A 111 2.23 -22.78 9.22
C THR A 111 2.07 -23.46 7.87
N GLY A 112 2.28 -22.75 6.76
CA GLY A 112 2.16 -23.28 5.40
C GLY A 112 0.73 -23.55 4.95
N THR A 113 -0.29 -23.11 5.70
CA THR A 113 -1.70 -23.30 5.36
C THR A 113 -2.18 -22.29 4.32
N ARG A 114 -1.39 -21.26 4.03
CA ARG A 114 -1.70 -20.20 3.08
C ARG A 114 -0.46 -19.68 2.36
N VAL A 115 -0.61 -19.35 1.08
CA VAL A 115 0.38 -18.57 0.32
C VAL A 115 -0.31 -17.30 -0.18
N LEU A 116 0.29 -16.14 0.11
CA LEU A 116 -0.27 -14.86 -0.33
C LEU A 116 -0.08 -14.71 -1.85
N PRO A 117 -1.10 -14.28 -2.61
CA PRO A 117 -0.95 -13.94 -4.03
C PRO A 117 0.19 -12.96 -4.30
N PHE A 118 0.46 -12.03 -3.39
CA PHE A 118 1.59 -11.11 -3.54
C PHE A 118 2.95 -11.82 -3.52
N THR A 119 3.12 -12.91 -2.76
CA THR A 119 4.33 -13.73 -2.77
C THR A 119 4.60 -14.29 -4.17
N SER A 120 3.59 -14.87 -4.81
CA SER A 120 3.71 -15.42 -6.17
C SER A 120 3.98 -14.32 -7.21
N PHE A 121 3.31 -13.17 -7.07
CA PHE A 121 3.51 -12.01 -7.94
C PHE A 121 4.96 -11.51 -7.89
N VAL A 122 5.49 -11.31 -6.68
CA VAL A 122 6.86 -10.82 -6.47
C VAL A 122 7.89 -11.82 -7.01
N LYS A 123 7.70 -13.14 -6.80
CA LYS A 123 8.58 -14.16 -7.40
C LYS A 123 8.67 -14.06 -8.92
N HIS A 124 7.54 -13.78 -9.59
CA HIS A 124 7.54 -13.57 -11.04
C HIS A 124 8.21 -12.23 -11.40
N LEU A 125 7.82 -11.14 -10.73
CA LEU A 125 8.32 -9.78 -11.01
C LEU A 125 9.86 -9.70 -10.96
N PHE A 126 10.48 -10.32 -9.96
CA PHE A 126 11.94 -10.29 -9.77
C PHE A 126 12.73 -11.19 -10.73
N LYS A 127 12.06 -11.89 -11.67
CA LYS A 127 12.73 -12.46 -12.85
C LYS A 127 13.14 -11.37 -13.85
N ALA A 128 12.44 -10.23 -13.86
CA ALA A 128 12.62 -9.15 -14.82
C ALA A 128 13.48 -7.99 -14.33
N GLY A 129 13.98 -8.04 -13.09
CA GLY A 129 14.79 -6.98 -12.50
C GLY A 129 15.31 -7.33 -11.12
N LYS A 130 16.31 -6.58 -10.63
CA LYS A 130 16.88 -6.80 -9.29
C LYS A 130 16.35 -5.81 -8.25
N LYS A 131 15.80 -4.67 -8.68
CA LYS A 131 15.27 -3.68 -7.74
C LYS A 131 13.98 -3.06 -8.25
N PHE A 132 12.96 -3.15 -7.39
CA PHE A 132 11.68 -2.47 -7.61
C PHE A 132 11.40 -1.54 -6.43
N HIS A 133 10.62 -0.50 -6.70
CA HIS A 133 10.10 0.40 -5.68
C HIS A 133 8.60 0.17 -5.51
N LEU A 134 8.13 0.32 -4.27
CA LEU A 134 6.73 0.24 -3.92
C LEU A 134 6.37 1.37 -2.97
N ILE A 135 5.27 2.06 -3.22
CA ILE A 135 4.67 3.02 -2.30
C ILE A 135 3.36 2.42 -1.78
N THR A 136 3.15 2.47 -0.48
CA THR A 136 1.88 2.03 0.12
C THR A 136 1.48 2.91 1.31
N PRO A 137 0.21 3.38 1.37
CA PRO A 137 -0.33 4.02 2.55
C PRO A 137 -0.76 3.01 3.63
N ASN A 138 -0.64 1.70 3.39
CA ASN A 138 -1.10 0.66 4.31
C ASN A 138 -0.19 0.59 5.55
N TYR A 139 -0.81 0.40 6.72
CA TYR A 139 -0.08 0.27 7.99
C TYR A 139 0.49 -1.14 8.21
N ASP A 140 -0.26 -2.14 7.75
CA ASP A 140 0.12 -3.56 7.81
C ASP A 140 1.39 -3.86 7.03
N ARG A 141 2.00 -5.00 7.32
CA ARG A 141 3.30 -5.46 6.84
C ARG A 141 3.16 -6.67 5.94
N LEU A 142 1.97 -6.89 5.35
CA LEU A 142 1.73 -8.04 4.46
C LEU A 142 2.63 -8.00 3.24
N ILE A 143 2.93 -6.81 2.70
CA ILE A 143 3.79 -6.64 1.53
C ILE A 143 5.23 -7.07 1.85
N GLU A 144 5.78 -6.58 2.95
CA GLU A 144 7.12 -6.95 3.40
C GLU A 144 7.21 -8.44 3.68
N PHE A 145 6.26 -8.95 4.46
CA PHE A 145 6.23 -10.37 4.84
C PHE A 145 6.06 -11.29 3.62
N ALA A 146 5.16 -10.95 2.68
CA ALA A 146 4.98 -11.70 1.44
C ALA A 146 6.23 -11.69 0.54
N THR A 147 6.98 -10.59 0.56
CA THR A 147 8.24 -10.43 -0.19
C THR A 147 9.35 -11.27 0.43
N GLU A 148 9.48 -11.27 1.76
CA GLU A 148 10.46 -12.11 2.46
C GLU A 148 10.10 -13.60 2.34
N ALA A 149 8.81 -13.96 2.37
CA ALA A 149 8.33 -15.31 2.06
C ALA A 149 8.60 -15.73 0.60
N ALA A 150 8.88 -14.76 -0.28
CA ALA A 150 9.35 -15.01 -1.64
C ALA A 150 10.88 -15.13 -1.75
N GLU A 151 11.60 -15.10 -0.62
CA GLU A 151 13.07 -15.10 -0.53
C GLU A 151 13.71 -13.88 -1.22
N ILE A 152 13.00 -12.75 -1.21
CA ILE A 152 13.45 -11.48 -1.78
C ILE A 152 13.64 -10.47 -0.65
N GLY A 153 14.72 -9.69 -0.70
CA GLY A 153 15.03 -8.72 0.34
C GLY A 153 14.04 -7.56 0.39
N VAL A 154 13.83 -6.98 1.57
CA VAL A 154 13.03 -5.76 1.75
C VAL A 154 13.93 -4.61 2.21
N ASP A 155 14.01 -3.56 1.39
CA ASP A 155 14.59 -2.27 1.78
C ASP A 155 13.48 -1.39 2.39
N SER A 156 13.28 -1.52 3.70
CA SER A 156 12.30 -0.75 4.48
C SER A 156 12.73 0.69 4.78
N ARG A 157 13.93 1.08 4.32
CA ARG A 157 14.65 2.32 4.69
C ARG A 157 15.18 2.35 6.14
N PHE A 158 14.91 1.31 6.94
CA PHE A 158 15.48 1.12 8.27
C PHE A 158 16.61 0.10 8.24
N PHE A 159 17.68 0.38 8.97
CA PHE A 159 18.81 -0.53 9.14
C PHE A 159 18.82 -1.15 10.54
N GLY A 160 18.87 -2.48 10.61
CA GLY A 160 18.89 -3.28 11.84
C GLY A 160 17.82 -4.37 11.84
N TYR A 161 18.18 -5.57 12.29
CA TYR A 161 17.26 -6.73 12.28
C TYR A 161 16.20 -6.66 13.39
N LEU A 162 16.62 -6.43 14.63
CA LEU A 162 15.72 -6.36 15.79
C LEU A 162 15.39 -4.92 16.20
N LEU A 163 16.36 -4.02 16.03
CA LEU A 163 16.22 -2.60 16.33
C LEU A 163 16.59 -1.81 15.07
N GLY A 164 15.59 -1.58 14.23
CA GLY A 164 15.74 -0.81 13.01
C GLY A 164 15.82 0.69 13.30
N ARG A 165 16.81 1.38 12.74
CA ARG A 165 16.91 2.86 12.77
C ARG A 165 16.79 3.40 11.35
N SER A 166 16.14 4.56 11.17
CA SER A 166 16.09 5.20 9.85
C SER A 166 17.53 5.41 9.36
N ASN A 167 17.90 4.68 8.31
CA ASN A 167 19.14 4.87 7.59
C ASN A 167 18.95 4.35 6.16
N PRO A 168 18.30 5.16 5.32
CA PRO A 168 18.08 4.93 3.90
C PRO A 168 19.26 4.33 3.14
N LYS A 169 20.48 4.81 3.42
CA LYS A 169 21.70 4.37 2.73
C LYS A 169 22.11 2.97 3.18
N ARG A 170 22.22 2.74 4.49
CA ARG A 170 22.62 1.43 5.02
C ARG A 170 21.58 0.35 4.77
N SER A 171 20.29 0.70 4.77
CA SER A 171 19.19 -0.20 4.39
C SER A 171 19.29 -0.63 2.91
N ALA A 172 19.70 0.27 2.02
CA ALA A 172 19.96 -0.09 0.63
C ALA A 172 21.24 -0.93 0.48
N ASP A 173 22.30 -0.60 1.22
CA ASP A 173 23.58 -1.32 1.17
C ASP A 173 23.50 -2.75 1.75
N SER A 174 22.52 -3.07 2.60
CA SER A 174 22.34 -4.44 3.13
C SER A 174 21.85 -5.45 2.06
N HIS A 175 21.37 -4.97 0.91
CA HIS A 175 20.92 -5.80 -0.21
C HIS A 175 22.00 -5.93 -1.28
N ARG A 176 23.23 -6.14 -0.85
CA ARG A 176 24.40 -6.33 -1.71
C ARG A 176 25.23 -7.47 -1.17
N GLU A 177 25.82 -8.25 -2.06
CA GLU A 177 26.77 -9.29 -1.68
C GLU A 177 28.15 -8.98 -2.23
N SER A 178 29.18 -9.32 -1.46
CA SER A 178 30.56 -9.24 -1.92
C SER A 178 30.80 -10.25 -3.02
N CYS A 179 31.39 -9.80 -4.12
CA CYS A 179 31.85 -10.66 -5.20
C CYS A 179 33.26 -10.26 -5.62
N PHE A 180 33.96 -11.17 -6.30
CA PHE A 180 35.27 -10.87 -6.87
C PHE A 180 35.13 -10.69 -8.37
N THR A 181 35.48 -9.49 -8.87
CA THR A 181 35.67 -9.28 -10.30
C THR A 181 37.18 -9.34 -10.57
N ARG A 182 37.63 -10.49 -11.11
CA ARG A 182 39.05 -10.85 -11.23
C ARG A 182 39.77 -10.88 -9.87
N LYS A 183 40.43 -9.78 -9.48
CA LYS A 183 41.25 -9.63 -8.26
C LYS A 183 40.80 -8.48 -7.35
N ASN A 184 39.77 -7.73 -7.72
CA ASN A 184 39.28 -6.61 -6.92
C ASN A 184 37.99 -7.00 -6.19
N PRO A 185 37.84 -6.66 -4.90
CA PRO A 185 36.57 -6.79 -4.21
C PRO A 185 35.55 -5.85 -4.86
N ALA A 186 34.40 -6.42 -5.21
CA ALA A 186 33.26 -5.70 -5.76
C ALA A 186 32.00 -6.09 -4.98
N PHE A 187 30.91 -5.38 -5.25
CA PHE A 187 29.60 -5.71 -4.70
C PHE A 187 28.61 -5.78 -5.84
N ARG A 188 27.80 -6.84 -5.86
CA ARG A 188 26.66 -6.94 -6.77
C ARG A 188 25.35 -6.79 -5.99
N PRO A 189 24.32 -6.16 -6.59
CA PRO A 189 23.02 -6.02 -5.94
C PRO A 189 22.32 -7.37 -5.83
N LEU A 190 21.71 -7.62 -4.67
CA LEU A 190 20.78 -8.71 -4.45
C LEU A 190 19.35 -8.25 -4.81
N PRO A 191 18.44 -9.16 -5.21
CA PRO A 191 17.03 -8.86 -5.37
C PRO A 191 16.43 -8.20 -4.13
N CYS A 192 15.91 -6.97 -4.26
CA CYS A 192 15.20 -6.31 -3.17
C CYS A 192 14.03 -5.43 -3.61
N LEU A 193 12.96 -5.43 -2.82
CA LEU A 193 11.84 -4.50 -2.93
C LEU A 193 12.04 -3.35 -1.95
N CYS A 194 12.12 -2.12 -2.48
CA CYS A 194 12.22 -0.91 -1.67
C CYS A 194 10.82 -0.37 -1.38
N VAL A 195 10.39 -0.50 -0.12
CA VAL A 195 9.03 -0.17 0.33
C VAL A 195 9.04 1.20 1.02
N HIS A 196 8.23 2.13 0.50
CA HIS A 196 8.04 3.47 1.07
C HIS A 196 6.66 3.53 1.73
N LYS A 197 6.64 3.86 3.03
CA LYS A 197 5.41 3.95 3.84
C LYS A 197 5.16 5.38 4.32
N PRO A 198 4.58 6.25 3.47
CA PRO A 198 4.28 7.65 3.80
C PRO A 198 3.37 7.83 5.03
N HIS A 199 2.57 6.82 5.39
CA HIS A 199 1.62 6.87 6.51
C HIS A 199 2.05 6.07 7.75
N GLY A 200 3.30 5.60 7.76
CA GLY A 200 3.83 4.80 8.87
C GLY A 200 3.51 3.32 8.77
N SER A 201 3.91 2.59 9.80
CA SER A 201 3.66 1.15 9.89
C SER A 201 3.43 0.71 11.33
N LEU A 202 2.78 -0.45 11.49
CA LEU A 202 2.50 -1.06 12.80
C LEU A 202 3.78 -1.45 13.57
N ASP A 203 4.92 -1.59 12.90
CA ASP A 203 6.21 -1.88 13.53
C ASP A 203 7.04 -0.63 13.86
N TRP A 204 6.50 0.58 13.70
CA TRP A 204 7.23 1.82 13.99
C TRP A 204 6.83 2.34 15.37
N PHE A 205 7.80 2.63 16.21
CA PHE A 205 7.57 3.10 17.58
C PHE A 205 8.46 4.28 17.92
N ASP A 206 7.98 5.13 18.83
CA ASP A 206 8.81 6.12 19.48
C ASP A 206 9.46 5.55 20.75
N VAL A 207 10.79 5.58 20.77
CA VAL A 207 11.60 5.21 21.92
C VAL A 207 12.49 6.41 22.26
N SER A 208 12.03 7.19 23.25
CA SER A 208 12.74 8.35 23.79
C SER A 208 13.01 9.43 22.73
N GLY A 209 11.99 9.78 21.94
CA GLY A 209 12.07 10.80 20.90
C GLY A 209 12.79 10.33 19.63
N ARG A 210 12.93 9.02 19.45
CA ARG A 210 13.58 8.41 18.28
C ARG A 210 12.65 7.39 17.66
N LEU A 211 12.40 7.56 16.36
CA LEU A 211 11.68 6.57 15.58
C LEU A 211 12.55 5.32 15.41
N VAL A 212 12.01 4.18 15.81
CA VAL A 212 12.60 2.87 15.62
C VAL A 212 11.60 1.93 14.97
N ARG A 213 12.12 0.96 14.21
CA ARG A 213 11.34 -0.15 13.68
C ARG A 213 11.61 -1.40 14.50
N LEU A 214 10.58 -2.04 15.06
CA LEU A 214 10.67 -3.23 15.91
C LEU A 214 9.71 -4.31 15.40
N PRO A 215 10.19 -5.55 15.13
CA PRO A 215 9.31 -6.63 14.69
C PRO A 215 8.38 -7.14 15.82
N ILE A 216 8.73 -6.85 17.07
CA ILE A 216 7.97 -7.26 18.27
C ILE A 216 7.03 -6.15 18.74
N ASN A 217 5.89 -6.54 19.31
CA ASN A 217 5.02 -5.62 20.03
C ASN A 217 5.66 -5.27 21.39
N ILE A 218 5.63 -3.98 21.76
CA ILE A 218 6.21 -3.44 22.99
C ILE A 218 5.20 -2.65 23.82
N ASP A 219 3.90 -2.95 23.65
CA ASP A 219 2.79 -2.27 24.33
C ASP A 219 2.82 -0.73 24.19
N LYS A 220 3.31 -0.27 23.03
CA LYS A 220 3.31 1.15 22.65
C LYS A 220 2.41 1.38 21.46
N ILE A 221 1.87 2.59 21.36
CA ILE A 221 1.09 3.02 20.20
C ILE A 221 2.04 3.19 19.01
N PRO A 222 1.80 2.49 17.88
CA PRO A 222 2.66 2.63 16.72
C PRO A 222 2.56 4.02 16.09
N VAL A 223 3.60 4.40 15.36
CA VAL A 223 3.73 5.68 14.67
C VAL A 223 3.12 5.55 13.28
N ILE A 224 1.79 5.68 13.23
CA ILE A 224 0.98 5.69 12.01
C ILE A 224 0.17 7.00 11.89
N ILE A 225 -0.20 7.35 10.66
CA ILE A 225 -1.11 8.46 10.32
C ILE A 225 -2.48 7.88 10.01
N THR A 226 -3.38 7.88 10.99
CA THR A 226 -4.80 7.54 10.78
C THR A 226 -5.55 8.72 10.16
N PRO A 227 -6.72 8.50 9.54
CA PRO A 227 -7.57 9.61 9.10
C PRO A 227 -7.80 10.62 10.24
N GLY A 228 -7.81 11.92 9.91
CA GLY A 228 -7.92 13.01 10.88
C GLY A 228 -6.75 13.22 11.85
N ALA A 229 -5.77 12.31 11.91
CA ALA A 229 -4.62 12.40 12.82
C ALA A 229 -3.40 13.13 12.24
N SER A 230 -3.44 13.55 10.97
CA SER A 230 -2.32 14.18 10.26
C SER A 230 -1.74 15.39 10.99
N LYS A 231 -2.59 16.20 11.64
CA LYS A 231 -2.20 17.39 12.42
C LYS A 231 -1.50 17.06 13.75
N TYR A 232 -1.58 15.82 14.24
CA TYR A 232 -1.15 15.43 15.60
C TYR A 232 0.16 14.64 15.62
N ARG A 233 0.84 14.50 14.48
CA ARG A 233 2.10 13.74 14.35
C ARG A 233 3.29 14.61 13.93
N GLU A 234 3.23 15.92 14.16
CA GLU A 234 4.29 16.89 13.82
C GLU A 234 5.68 16.45 14.33
N SER A 235 5.74 15.85 15.53
CA SER A 235 6.97 15.36 16.16
C SER A 235 7.71 14.30 15.33
N PHE A 236 6.99 13.56 14.47
CA PHE A 236 7.55 12.52 13.59
C PHE A 236 7.53 12.91 12.12
N ARG A 237 7.17 14.16 11.81
CA ARG A 237 7.04 14.68 10.45
C ARG A 237 8.27 14.41 9.60
N CYS A 238 9.47 14.60 10.16
CA CYS A 238 10.73 14.34 9.46
C CYS A 238 10.83 12.91 8.91
N ALA A 239 10.41 11.89 9.68
CA ALA A 239 10.49 10.51 9.23
C ALA A 239 9.46 10.17 8.14
N PHE A 240 8.25 10.70 8.25
CA PHE A 240 7.25 10.57 7.19
C PHE A 240 7.68 11.32 5.93
N ASP A 241 8.30 12.49 6.08
CA ASP A 241 8.80 13.30 4.97
C ASP A 241 9.99 12.62 4.28
N GLU A 242 10.87 11.91 5.02
CA GLU A 242 11.92 11.08 4.41
C GLU A 242 11.33 9.99 3.50
N GLN A 243 10.30 9.28 3.99
CA GLN A 243 9.59 8.22 3.25
C GLN A 243 8.87 8.78 2.03
N ARG A 244 8.13 9.88 2.19
CA ARG A 244 7.47 10.60 1.09
C ARG A 244 8.48 11.10 0.07
N THR A 245 9.53 11.80 0.49
CA THR A 245 10.55 12.32 -0.42
C THR A 245 11.24 11.21 -1.20
N SER A 246 11.55 10.09 -0.53
CA SER A 246 12.13 8.91 -1.17
C SER A 246 11.16 8.25 -2.17
N GLY A 247 9.89 8.10 -1.78
CA GLY A 247 8.82 7.59 -2.65
C GLY A 247 8.58 8.48 -3.86
N ASN A 248 8.52 9.81 -3.65
CA ASN A 248 8.33 10.79 -4.72
C ASN A 248 9.48 10.75 -5.72
N ARG A 249 10.73 10.60 -5.26
CA ARG A 249 11.87 10.37 -6.18
C ARG A 249 11.72 9.08 -6.98
N ALA A 250 11.25 8.00 -6.36
CA ALA A 250 10.97 6.76 -7.07
C ALA A 250 9.85 6.96 -8.11
N ALA A 251 8.79 7.70 -7.76
CA ALA A 251 7.72 8.06 -8.67
C ALA A 251 8.20 8.90 -9.85
N THR A 252 9.06 9.89 -9.62
CA THR A 252 9.68 10.69 -10.69
C THR A 252 10.53 9.83 -11.62
N ASN A 253 11.35 8.94 -11.07
CA ASN A 253 12.30 8.12 -11.84
C ASN A 253 11.68 6.89 -12.54
N ALA A 254 10.49 6.46 -12.11
CA ALA A 254 9.81 5.32 -12.71
C ALA A 254 9.53 5.56 -14.20
N THR A 255 9.64 4.53 -15.02
CA THR A 255 9.23 4.58 -16.43
C THR A 255 7.80 4.08 -16.64
N ARG A 256 7.29 3.31 -15.68
CA ARG A 256 6.00 2.63 -15.70
C ARG A 256 5.38 2.61 -14.30
N LEU A 257 4.05 2.58 -14.22
CA LEU A 257 3.31 2.51 -12.96
C LEU A 257 2.43 1.25 -12.91
N MET A 258 2.27 0.66 -11.73
CA MET A 258 1.27 -0.38 -11.51
C MET A 258 0.57 -0.14 -10.17
N PHE A 259 -0.74 0.05 -10.23
CA PHE A 259 -1.60 0.23 -9.06
C PHE A 259 -2.30 -1.08 -8.72
N ILE A 260 -2.28 -1.48 -7.45
CA ILE A 260 -2.97 -2.68 -6.96
C ILE A 260 -3.83 -2.30 -5.76
N GLY A 261 -5.14 -2.43 -5.89
CA GLY A 261 -6.10 -2.14 -4.81
C GLY A 261 -6.03 -0.69 -4.30
N TYR A 262 -5.61 0.26 -5.15
CA TYR A 262 -5.45 1.66 -4.81
C TYR A 262 -6.67 2.49 -5.25
N GLY A 263 -7.19 3.32 -4.34
CA GLY A 263 -8.46 4.02 -4.51
C GLY A 263 -8.39 5.42 -5.11
N PHE A 264 -7.20 6.01 -5.27
CA PHE A 264 -7.04 7.41 -5.69
C PHE A 264 -7.87 8.38 -4.83
N ASN A 265 -7.65 8.33 -3.50
CA ASN A 265 -8.25 9.25 -2.54
C ASN A 265 -7.20 9.88 -1.60
N ASP A 266 -5.93 9.91 -2.00
CA ASP A 266 -4.82 10.45 -1.20
C ASP A 266 -4.15 11.59 -1.97
N ASP A 267 -4.59 12.81 -1.67
CA ASP A 267 -4.14 14.04 -2.33
C ASP A 267 -2.62 14.20 -2.30
N HIS A 268 -1.96 13.79 -1.20
CA HIS A 268 -0.52 13.94 -1.03
C HIS A 268 0.25 13.01 -1.97
N LEU A 269 -0.21 11.77 -2.14
CA LEU A 269 0.42 10.82 -3.06
C LEU A 269 0.08 11.14 -4.51
N GLU A 270 -1.16 11.55 -4.78
CA GLU A 270 -1.64 11.85 -6.13
C GLU A 270 -0.94 13.04 -6.76
N GLN A 271 -0.52 14.03 -5.97
CA GLN A 271 0.27 15.16 -6.46
C GLN A 271 1.55 14.71 -7.22
N TYR A 272 2.12 13.55 -6.88
CA TYR A 272 3.33 13.02 -7.50
C TYR A 272 3.07 11.85 -8.45
N LEU A 273 2.08 11.02 -8.14
CA LEU A 273 1.73 9.85 -8.95
C LEU A 273 0.93 10.20 -10.20
N CYS A 274 -0.02 11.13 -10.06
CA CYS A 274 -0.91 11.56 -11.13
C CYS A 274 -1.35 13.03 -10.90
N PRO A 275 -0.44 14.01 -11.06
CA PRO A 275 -0.74 15.41 -10.81
C PRO A 275 -1.98 15.87 -11.59
N GLY A 276 -2.98 16.44 -10.90
CA GLY A 276 -4.25 16.84 -11.52
C GLY A 276 -5.11 15.67 -12.00
N LEU A 277 -4.99 14.50 -11.36
CA LEU A 277 -5.65 13.25 -11.75
C LEU A 277 -5.36 12.87 -13.20
N LYS A 278 -4.09 13.02 -13.63
CA LYS A 278 -3.63 12.64 -14.96
C LYS A 278 -2.33 11.85 -14.86
N LEU A 279 -2.34 10.65 -15.42
CA LEU A 279 -1.14 9.81 -15.54
C LEU A 279 -0.27 10.35 -16.67
N THR A 280 1.04 10.28 -16.47
CA THR A 280 2.05 10.71 -17.44
C THR A 280 2.92 9.56 -17.94
N LYS A 281 2.65 8.34 -17.47
CA LYS A 281 3.46 7.13 -17.69
C LYS A 281 2.55 5.95 -18.01
N PRO A 282 3.00 4.99 -18.83
CA PRO A 282 2.27 3.74 -19.02
C PRO A 282 1.87 3.15 -17.68
N THR A 283 0.63 2.70 -17.55
CA THR A 283 0.05 2.35 -16.25
C THR A 283 -0.84 1.12 -16.33
N ILE A 284 -0.69 0.21 -15.37
CA ILE A 284 -1.62 -0.88 -15.13
C ILE A 284 -2.36 -0.62 -13.81
N ILE A 285 -3.67 -0.83 -13.77
CA ILE A 285 -4.49 -0.68 -12.57
C ILE A 285 -5.25 -1.99 -12.33
N LEU A 286 -5.01 -2.63 -11.18
CA LEU A 286 -5.79 -3.77 -10.69
C LEU A 286 -6.65 -3.29 -9.52
N ALA A 287 -7.97 -3.39 -9.65
CA ALA A 287 -8.89 -3.06 -8.56
C ALA A 287 -10.17 -3.87 -8.72
N LYS A 288 -10.79 -4.28 -7.60
CA LYS A 288 -12.11 -4.91 -7.66
C LYS A 288 -13.13 -3.96 -8.32
N GLU A 289 -13.20 -2.73 -7.83
CA GLU A 289 -14.04 -1.66 -8.37
C GLU A 289 -13.17 -0.43 -8.64
N LEU A 290 -13.42 0.25 -9.76
CA LEU A 290 -12.81 1.55 -10.02
C LEU A 290 -13.60 2.65 -9.31
N THR A 291 -12.92 3.39 -8.43
CA THR A 291 -13.48 4.60 -7.80
C THR A 291 -13.74 5.68 -8.86
N ASP A 292 -14.56 6.67 -8.53
CA ASP A 292 -14.82 7.76 -9.47
C ASP A 292 -13.55 8.57 -9.79
N ASN A 293 -12.64 8.70 -8.82
CA ASN A 293 -11.32 9.29 -9.08
C ASN A 293 -10.48 8.41 -9.99
N ALA A 294 -10.45 7.08 -9.82
CA ALA A 294 -9.76 6.17 -10.73
C ALA A 294 -10.30 6.28 -12.18
N LYS A 295 -11.62 6.37 -12.35
CA LYS A 295 -12.26 6.57 -13.66
C LYS A 295 -11.81 7.90 -14.28
N LYS A 296 -11.88 9.01 -13.52
CA LYS A 296 -11.40 10.33 -13.97
C LYS A 296 -9.93 10.28 -14.38
N VAL A 297 -9.08 9.60 -13.60
CA VAL A 297 -7.66 9.44 -13.90
C VAL A 297 -7.44 8.75 -15.24
N ILE A 298 -8.16 7.65 -15.50
CA ILE A 298 -8.08 6.93 -16.78
C ILE A 298 -8.55 7.82 -17.93
N GLU A 299 -9.69 8.51 -17.77
CA GLU A 299 -10.27 9.39 -18.80
C GLU A 299 -9.41 10.61 -19.13
N ASN A 300 -8.73 11.19 -18.14
CA ASN A 300 -7.85 12.34 -18.32
C ASN A 300 -6.50 11.99 -18.95
N SER A 301 -6.16 10.69 -18.99
CA SER A 301 -4.85 10.19 -19.43
C SER A 301 -4.84 9.75 -20.90
N LYS A 302 -5.66 10.41 -21.75
CA LYS A 302 -5.66 10.15 -23.20
C LYS A 302 -4.27 10.34 -23.80
N GLY A 303 -3.85 9.37 -24.62
CA GLY A 303 -2.52 9.35 -25.24
C GLY A 303 -1.44 8.64 -24.41
N ILE A 304 -1.76 8.20 -23.19
CA ILE A 304 -0.91 7.33 -22.38
C ILE A 304 -1.49 5.91 -22.41
N ASP A 305 -0.64 4.89 -22.51
CA ASP A 305 -1.07 3.50 -22.44
C ASP A 305 -1.50 3.15 -21.00
N VAL A 306 -2.81 3.08 -20.76
CA VAL A 306 -3.37 2.73 -19.46
C VAL A 306 -4.29 1.53 -19.64
N ILE A 307 -4.06 0.49 -18.86
CA ILE A 307 -4.89 -0.72 -18.82
C ILE A 307 -5.41 -0.90 -17.39
N ALA A 308 -6.73 -0.85 -17.23
CA ALA A 308 -7.40 -1.11 -15.96
C ALA A 308 -8.15 -2.45 -16.01
N LEU A 309 -7.94 -3.28 -14.99
CA LEU A 309 -8.58 -4.57 -14.78
C LEU A 309 -9.51 -4.44 -13.57
N CYS A 310 -10.82 -4.53 -13.79
CA CYS A 310 -11.84 -4.43 -12.74
C CYS A 310 -12.98 -5.42 -12.93
N THR A 311 -13.87 -5.56 -11.95
CA THR A 311 -15.07 -6.38 -12.16
C THR A 311 -16.04 -5.71 -13.15
N VAL A 312 -16.86 -6.51 -13.84
CA VAL A 312 -17.95 -6.00 -14.68
C VAL A 312 -18.97 -5.26 -13.82
N SER A 313 -19.31 -5.83 -12.67
CA SER A 313 -20.19 -5.22 -11.68
C SER A 313 -19.93 -5.78 -10.28
N LYS A 314 -20.74 -5.38 -9.29
CA LYS A 314 -20.66 -5.94 -7.92
C LYS A 314 -21.08 -7.40 -7.86
N THR A 315 -21.94 -7.85 -8.76
CA THR A 315 -22.48 -9.21 -8.82
C THR A 315 -21.78 -10.07 -9.88
N ASP A 316 -21.26 -9.44 -10.93
CA ASP A 316 -20.51 -10.10 -11.99
C ASP A 316 -19.00 -9.92 -11.78
N LEU A 317 -18.37 -10.98 -11.26
CA LEU A 317 -16.95 -11.02 -10.90
C LEU A 317 -16.02 -11.27 -12.09
N ARG A 318 -16.53 -11.36 -13.32
CA ARG A 318 -15.70 -11.41 -14.53
C ARG A 318 -14.86 -10.15 -14.67
N THR A 319 -13.76 -10.22 -15.40
CA THR A 319 -12.90 -9.05 -15.60
C THR A 319 -13.38 -8.22 -16.77
N ARG A 320 -13.63 -6.94 -16.49
CA ARG A 320 -13.70 -5.88 -17.48
C ARG A 320 -12.34 -5.20 -17.57
N ILE A 321 -11.76 -5.27 -18.77
CA ILE A 321 -10.53 -4.61 -19.16
C ILE A 321 -10.92 -3.29 -19.82
N VAL A 322 -10.42 -2.17 -19.28
CA VAL A 322 -10.69 -0.82 -19.79
C VAL A 322 -9.37 -0.18 -20.17
N THR A 323 -9.31 0.45 -21.35
CA THR A 323 -8.14 1.20 -21.80
C THR A 323 -8.39 2.71 -21.78
N SER A 324 -7.33 3.52 -21.73
CA SER A 324 -7.41 4.99 -21.88
C SER A 324 -8.07 5.45 -23.20
N ASN A 325 -8.07 4.59 -24.23
CA ASN A 325 -8.72 4.83 -25.52
C ASN A 325 -10.22 4.50 -25.52
N ARG A 326 -10.80 4.17 -24.36
CA ARG A 326 -12.20 3.73 -24.19
C ARG A 326 -12.53 2.43 -24.93
N GLU A 327 -11.53 1.65 -25.29
CA GLU A 327 -11.74 0.29 -25.75
C GLU A 327 -11.95 -0.60 -24.52
N GLU A 328 -12.97 -1.46 -24.57
CA GLU A 328 -13.34 -2.36 -23.48
C GLU A 328 -13.36 -3.82 -23.95
N LEU A 329 -12.95 -4.73 -23.07
CA LEU A 329 -13.01 -6.17 -23.28
C LEU A 329 -13.47 -6.85 -21.99
N ILE A 330 -14.49 -7.72 -22.07
CA ILE A 330 -14.94 -8.54 -20.96
C ILE A 330 -14.42 -9.96 -21.16
N VAL A 331 -13.82 -10.52 -20.10
CA VAL A 331 -13.27 -11.88 -20.08
C VAL A 331 -13.78 -12.64 -18.87
N ASN A 332 -13.91 -13.97 -19.00
CA ASN A 332 -14.54 -14.80 -17.97
C ASN A 332 -13.67 -14.97 -16.72
N GLU A 333 -12.37 -14.80 -16.87
CA GLU A 333 -11.38 -14.91 -15.81
C GLU A 333 -11.35 -13.68 -14.90
N GLN A 334 -10.75 -13.83 -13.71
CA GLN A 334 -10.70 -12.79 -12.66
C GLN A 334 -9.32 -12.13 -12.55
N PHE A 335 -8.81 -11.55 -13.63
CA PHE A 335 -7.51 -10.85 -13.65
C PHE A 335 -7.48 -9.55 -12.82
N TRP A 336 -8.63 -9.07 -12.33
CA TRP A 336 -8.70 -7.88 -11.46
C TRP A 336 -8.18 -8.14 -10.03
N ASN A 337 -8.16 -9.40 -9.57
CA ASN A 337 -7.51 -9.78 -8.32
C ASN A 337 -6.15 -10.43 -8.58
N LEU A 338 -5.24 -10.32 -7.62
CA LEU A 338 -3.86 -10.73 -7.83
C LEU A 338 -3.71 -12.25 -7.99
N GLU A 339 -4.58 -13.06 -7.38
CA GLU A 339 -4.56 -14.52 -7.57
C GLU A 339 -4.91 -14.92 -9.01
N GLY A 340 -6.00 -14.38 -9.54
CA GLY A 340 -6.43 -14.61 -10.92
C GLY A 340 -5.46 -14.00 -11.92
N PHE A 341 -4.89 -12.83 -11.63
CA PHE A 341 -3.81 -12.23 -12.40
C PHE A 341 -2.60 -13.16 -12.47
N ASN A 342 -2.18 -13.70 -11.31
CA ASN A 342 -1.04 -14.62 -11.23
C ASN A 342 -1.24 -15.90 -12.05
N LYS A 343 -2.44 -16.48 -12.06
CA LYS A 343 -2.72 -17.72 -12.79
C LYS A 343 -2.97 -17.50 -14.29
N GLY A 344 -3.48 -16.32 -14.64
CA GLY A 344 -4.04 -16.05 -15.95
C GLY A 344 -3.19 -15.16 -16.86
N VAL A 345 -2.26 -14.40 -16.27
CA VAL A 345 -1.45 -13.39 -16.98
C VAL A 345 0.05 -13.67 -16.86
N ILE A 346 0.56 -14.15 -15.73
CA ILE A 346 2.00 -14.31 -15.48
C ILE A 346 2.45 -15.74 -15.17
#